data_AF-A0A7Z8QJD6-F1
#
_entry.id   AF-A0A7Z8QJD6-F1
#
_cell.length_a   1.000
_cell.length_b   1.000
_cell.length_c   1.000
_cell.angle_alpha   90.00
_cell.angle_beta   90.00
_cell.angle_gamma   90.00
#
_symmetry.space_group_name_H-M   'P 1'
#
loop_
_entity.id
_entity.type
_entity.pdbx_description
1 polymer ?
#
loop_
_entity_poly.entity_id
_entity_poly.type
_entity_poly.pdbx_seq_one_letter_code
_entity_poly.pdbx_strand_id
1 'polypeptide(L)'
;MAIGKISRTIAGEIPETTQEFIANSENYIPPSVNPFDSGLLKDLTLDELASRYHDIDHQSQLFKGQILLEARNRFQSNIDFGKWLSVNFTELNSSNTGKLINLAKFFNEGRSLDGIPVSAGYLLAAPGNKDIAPKIYDDIKEKDLKLEEIKEIINGYKSNLSKTVKTKKKKNKNNSKLDNDVLAFVSNLLEKTFIGKSDAFITAVLEEALRILKIR
;
A
#
# COMPACT_ATOMS: atom_id res chain seq x y z
N MET A 1 13.33 11.00 7.40
CA MET A 1 13.48 9.94 8.43
C MET A 1 13.67 10.50 9.83
N ALA A 2 12.59 10.63 10.60
CA ALA A 2 12.66 10.74 12.05
C ALA A 2 12.66 9.31 12.62
N ILE A 3 13.77 8.89 13.21
CA ILE A 3 13.81 7.76 14.13
C ILE A 3 12.72 8.05 15.16
N GLY A 4 11.83 7.08 15.43
CA GLY A 4 10.77 7.23 16.43
C GLY A 4 11.35 7.92 17.65
N LYS A 5 10.66 8.98 18.12
CA LYS A 5 11.06 9.72 19.31
C LYS A 5 11.05 8.74 20.49
N ILE A 6 12.17 8.05 20.69
CA ILE A 6 12.57 7.62 22.02
C ILE A 6 12.70 8.95 22.74
N SER A 7 11.71 9.31 23.56
CA SER A 7 11.81 10.45 24.44
C SER A 7 13.14 10.29 25.17
N ARG A 8 14.11 11.16 24.85
CA ARG A 8 15.28 11.34 25.70
C ARG A 8 14.72 11.87 27.00
N THR A 9 14.46 10.99 27.96
CA THR A 9 14.47 11.38 29.36
C THR A 9 15.91 11.78 29.65
N ILE A 10 16.23 13.05 29.37
CA ILE A 10 17.40 13.68 29.95
C ILE A 10 17.06 13.72 31.44
N ALA A 11 17.64 12.82 32.22
CA ALA A 11 17.55 12.93 33.66
C ALA A 11 18.38 14.15 34.07
N GLY A 12 17.73 15.18 34.59
CA GLY A 12 18.38 16.42 35.05
C GLY A 12 17.70 17.69 34.55
N GLU A 13 18.04 18.82 35.18
CA GLU A 13 17.62 20.15 34.75
C GLU A 13 18.15 20.46 33.35
N ILE A 14 17.35 21.18 32.55
CA ILE A 14 17.72 21.59 31.20
C ILE A 14 18.89 22.59 31.35
N PRO A 15 20.05 22.37 30.69
CA PRO A 15 21.19 23.28 30.83
C PRO A 15 20.81 24.68 30.35
N GLU A 16 21.09 25.69 31.18
CA GLU A 16 20.72 27.09 30.92
C GLU A 16 21.75 27.80 30.02
N THR A 17 22.93 27.19 29.84
CA THR A 17 24.01 27.78 29.05
C THR A 17 24.54 26.85 27.95
N THR A 18 25.09 27.45 26.90
CA THR A 18 25.73 26.73 25.79
C THR A 18 26.94 25.92 26.24
N GLN A 19 27.67 26.39 27.26
CA GLN A 19 28.82 25.67 27.82
C GLN A 19 28.41 24.42 28.63
N GLU A 20 27.32 24.50 29.40
CA GLU A 20 26.74 23.32 30.08
C GLU A 20 26.18 22.31 29.07
N PHE A 21 25.58 22.77 27.97
CA PHE A 21 25.13 21.90 26.90
C PHE A 21 26.29 21.14 26.24
N ILE A 22 27.40 21.84 25.93
CA ILE A 22 28.59 21.23 25.34
C ILE A 22 29.23 20.24 26.32
N ALA A 23 29.42 20.62 27.59
CA ALA A 23 29.98 19.77 28.63
C ALA A 23 29.14 18.51 28.90
N ASN A 24 27.81 18.63 28.88
CA ASN A 24 26.90 17.48 28.94
C ASN A 24 27.01 16.62 27.68
N SER A 25 27.11 17.21 26.49
CA SER A 25 27.18 16.44 25.24
C SER A 25 28.49 15.65 25.06
N GLU A 26 29.61 16.15 25.58
CA GLU A 26 30.93 15.52 25.46
C GLU A 26 31.17 14.41 26.49
N ASN A 27 30.51 14.48 27.65
CA ASN A 27 30.64 13.48 28.73
C ASN A 27 29.43 12.54 28.88
N TYR A 28 28.33 12.79 28.15
CA TYR A 28 27.17 11.91 28.16
C TYR A 28 27.45 10.67 27.31
N ILE A 29 28.03 9.67 27.95
CA ILE A 29 27.83 8.29 27.55
C ILE A 29 26.46 7.92 28.13
N PRO A 30 25.37 7.87 27.33
CA PRO A 30 24.12 7.33 27.84
C PRO A 30 24.45 5.99 28.49
N PRO A 31 23.94 5.70 29.70
CA PRO A 31 24.01 4.34 30.22
C PRO A 31 23.58 3.43 29.09
N SER A 32 24.31 2.34 28.83
CA SER A 32 23.86 1.34 27.86
C SER A 32 22.62 0.69 28.45
N VAL A 33 21.48 1.37 28.37
CA VAL A 33 20.21 0.86 28.82
C VAL A 33 19.93 -0.29 27.88
N ASN A 34 20.06 -1.51 28.39
CA ASN A 34 19.67 -2.67 27.63
C ASN A 34 18.18 -2.49 27.30
N PRO A 35 17.79 -2.34 26.03
CA PRO A 35 16.38 -2.12 25.68
C PRO A 35 15.51 -3.33 26.03
N PHE A 36 16.14 -4.46 26.36
CA PHE A 36 15.54 -5.70 26.83
C PHE A 36 15.66 -5.91 28.35
N ASP A 37 16.01 -4.87 29.12
CA ASP A 37 15.99 -4.97 30.58
C ASP A 37 14.56 -5.14 31.09
N SER A 38 14.26 -6.34 31.60
CA SER A 38 12.97 -6.66 32.20
C SER A 38 12.64 -5.81 33.43
N GLY A 39 13.63 -5.19 34.08
CA GLY A 39 13.43 -4.24 35.18
C GLY A 39 12.58 -3.06 34.76
N LEU A 40 12.75 -2.58 33.51
CA LEU A 40 11.98 -1.48 32.92
C LEU A 40 10.51 -1.82 32.64
N LEU A 41 10.14 -3.11 32.74
CA LEU A 41 8.76 -3.56 32.56
C LEU A 41 7.99 -3.60 33.89
N LYS A 42 8.69 -3.64 35.04
CA LYS A 42 8.07 -3.80 36.36
C LYS A 42 7.27 -2.58 36.80
N ASP A 43 7.69 -1.41 36.35
CA ASP A 43 7.07 -0.13 36.72
C ASP A 43 5.92 0.26 35.77
N LEU A 44 5.64 -0.54 34.75
CA LEU A 44 4.58 -0.29 33.78
C LEU A 44 3.24 -0.90 34.23
N THR A 45 2.17 -0.15 34.03
CA THR A 45 0.79 -0.64 34.13
C THR A 45 0.48 -1.65 33.02
N LEU A 46 -0.62 -2.41 33.17
CA LEU A 46 -1.06 -3.36 32.15
C LEU A 46 -1.31 -2.69 30.79
N ASP A 47 -1.88 -1.48 30.79
CA ASP A 47 -2.16 -0.73 29.57
C ASP A 47 -0.87 -0.22 28.90
N GLU A 48 0.13 0.20 29.69
CA GLU A 48 1.44 0.58 29.17
C GLU A 48 2.21 -0.63 28.63
N LEU A 49 2.10 -1.79 29.28
CA LEU A 49 2.69 -3.04 28.77
C LEU A 49 2.06 -3.45 27.43
N ALA A 50 0.74 -3.36 27.32
CA ALA A 50 0.03 -3.65 26.07
C ALA A 50 0.43 -2.66 24.96
N SER A 51 0.49 -1.36 25.29
CA SER A 51 0.90 -0.31 24.35
C SER A 51 2.31 -0.56 23.83
N ARG A 52 3.26 -0.82 24.74
CA ARG A 52 4.66 -1.10 24.38
C ARG A 52 4.81 -2.36 23.55
N TYR A 53 4.02 -3.40 23.82
CA TYR A 53 4.00 -4.62 22.99
C TYR A 53 3.55 -4.31 21.55
N HIS A 54 2.47 -3.54 21.39
CA HIS A 54 1.95 -3.16 20.08
C HIS A 54 2.94 -2.28 19.32
N ASP A 55 3.56 -1.30 19.97
CA ASP A 55 4.56 -0.43 19.37
C ASP A 55 5.77 -1.22 18.85
N ILE A 56 6.28 -2.17 19.65
CA ILE A 56 7.38 -3.04 19.25
C ILE A 56 6.97 -3.90 18.06
N ASP A 57 5.78 -4.51 18.08
CA ASP A 57 5.32 -5.31 16.94
C ASP A 57 5.21 -4.43 15.68
N HIS A 58 4.54 -3.28 15.76
CA HIS A 58 4.39 -2.33 14.65
C HIS A 58 5.74 -1.95 14.01
N GLN A 59 6.69 -1.52 14.85
CA GLN A 59 8.04 -1.16 14.40
C GLN A 59 8.76 -2.36 13.77
N SER A 60 8.68 -3.52 14.41
CA SER A 60 9.36 -4.73 13.93
C SER A 60 8.83 -5.18 12.56
N GLN A 61 7.52 -5.13 12.33
CA GLN A 61 6.88 -5.57 11.09
C GLN A 61 7.23 -4.61 9.95
N LEU A 62 7.17 -3.29 10.19
CA LEU A 62 7.57 -2.29 9.21
C LEU A 62 9.05 -2.42 8.85
N PHE A 63 9.92 -2.54 9.85
CA PHE A 63 11.36 -2.60 9.62
C PHE A 63 11.79 -3.90 8.91
N LYS A 64 11.21 -5.05 9.29
CA LYS A 64 11.38 -6.31 8.54
C LYS A 64 10.92 -6.14 7.08
N GLY A 65 9.78 -5.49 6.86
CA GLY A 65 9.29 -5.18 5.52
C GLY A 65 10.24 -4.30 4.71
N GLN A 66 10.84 -3.27 5.33
CA GLN A 66 11.82 -2.39 4.70
C GLN A 66 13.10 -3.14 4.32
N ILE A 67 13.62 -4.01 5.21
CA ILE A 67 14.79 -4.86 4.91
C ILE A 67 14.50 -5.75 3.70
N LEU A 68 13.34 -6.41 3.68
CA LEU A 68 12.94 -7.29 2.57
C LEU A 68 12.71 -6.52 1.27
N LEU A 69 12.16 -5.31 1.35
CA LEU A 69 11.96 -4.43 0.20
C LEU A 69 13.31 -3.98 -0.39
N GLU A 70 14.23 -3.53 0.46
CA GLU A 70 15.57 -3.12 0.06
C GLU A 70 16.35 -4.29 -0.54
N ALA A 71 16.31 -5.46 0.11
CA ALA A 71 16.88 -6.69 -0.44
C ALA A 71 16.27 -7.01 -1.81
N ARG A 72 14.93 -6.98 -1.95
CA ARG A 72 14.26 -7.22 -3.23
C ARG A 72 14.76 -6.27 -4.31
N ASN A 73 14.96 -4.99 -4.01
CA ASN A 73 15.41 -3.99 -4.99
C ASN A 73 16.83 -4.25 -5.52
N ARG A 74 17.67 -4.98 -4.77
CA ARG A 74 19.04 -5.34 -5.18
C ARG A 74 19.11 -6.55 -6.11
N PHE A 75 18.03 -7.31 -6.25
CA PHE A 75 17.97 -8.46 -7.16
C PHE A 75 17.30 -8.11 -8.50
N GLN A 76 17.91 -8.53 -9.61
CA GLN A 76 17.33 -8.33 -10.94
C GLN A 76 16.08 -9.20 -11.17
N SER A 77 16.03 -10.39 -10.56
CA SER A 77 14.98 -11.38 -10.74
C SER A 77 14.22 -11.69 -9.46
N ASN A 78 12.90 -11.87 -9.56
CA ASN A 78 12.08 -12.43 -8.48
C ASN A 78 12.53 -13.85 -8.09
N ILE A 79 13.07 -14.61 -9.06
CA ILE A 79 13.50 -15.99 -8.85
C ILE A 79 14.75 -16.00 -7.95
N ASP A 80 15.73 -15.16 -8.24
CA ASP A 80 16.98 -15.10 -7.47
C ASP A 80 16.73 -14.56 -6.06
N PHE A 81 15.85 -13.56 -5.94
CA PHE A 81 15.38 -13.10 -4.64
C PHE A 81 14.68 -14.23 -3.86
N GLY A 82 13.81 -15.01 -4.51
CA GLY A 82 13.12 -16.15 -3.88
C GLY A 82 14.09 -17.22 -3.38
N LYS A 83 15.14 -17.54 -4.15
CA LYS A 83 16.21 -18.46 -3.73
C LYS A 83 16.96 -17.92 -2.52
N TRP A 84 17.37 -16.65 -2.56
CA TRP A 84 18.05 -16.01 -1.43
C TRP A 84 17.19 -16.02 -0.16
N LEU A 85 15.89 -15.74 -0.27
CA LEU A 85 14.96 -15.82 0.86
C LEU A 85 14.93 -17.21 1.48
N SER A 86 14.81 -18.27 0.66
CA SER A 86 14.73 -19.65 1.16
C SER A 86 15.98 -20.11 1.94
N VAL A 87 17.13 -19.50 1.68
CA VAL A 87 18.39 -19.82 2.38
C VAL A 87 18.52 -19.04 3.69
N ASN A 88 18.08 -17.78 3.71
CA ASN A 88 18.35 -16.86 4.82
C ASN A 88 17.19 -16.71 5.82
N PHE A 89 15.96 -17.06 5.42
CA PHE A 89 14.75 -16.84 6.21
C PHE A 89 13.82 -18.06 6.18
N THR A 90 14.15 -19.06 6.98
CA THR A 90 13.39 -20.33 7.06
C THR A 90 11.98 -20.15 7.64
N GLU A 91 11.77 -19.09 8.42
CA GLU A 91 10.50 -18.69 9.01
C GLU A 91 9.57 -17.95 8.04
N LEU A 92 10.09 -17.49 6.91
CA LEU A 92 9.32 -16.76 5.92
C LEU A 92 8.83 -17.68 4.80
N ASN A 93 7.57 -17.49 4.40
CA ASN A 93 7.01 -18.06 3.18
C ASN A 93 6.65 -16.95 2.19
N SER A 94 6.38 -17.32 0.94
CA SER A 94 6.05 -16.37 -0.13
C SER A 94 4.89 -15.42 0.21
N SER A 95 3.89 -15.90 0.95
CA SER A 95 2.74 -15.10 1.40
C SER A 95 3.16 -14.03 2.42
N ASN A 96 3.89 -14.43 3.46
CA ASN A 96 4.32 -13.55 4.54
C ASN A 96 5.36 -12.53 4.06
N THR A 97 6.31 -12.95 3.21
CA THR A 97 7.27 -12.05 2.58
C THR A 97 6.56 -11.00 1.72
N GLY A 98 5.59 -11.42 0.90
CA GLY A 98 4.81 -10.49 0.09
C GLY A 98 4.03 -9.47 0.94
N LYS A 99 3.41 -9.92 2.04
CA LYS A 99 2.70 -9.05 2.97
C LYS A 99 3.62 -7.99 3.59
N LEU A 100 4.79 -8.39 4.10
CA LEU A 100 5.76 -7.49 4.71
C LEU A 100 6.31 -6.46 3.71
N ILE A 101 6.67 -6.90 2.50
CA ILE A 101 7.14 -5.99 1.45
C ILE A 101 6.06 -4.99 1.07
N ASN A 102 4.82 -5.46 0.89
CA ASN A 102 3.71 -4.57 0.53
C ASN A 102 3.38 -3.60 1.67
N LEU A 103 3.44 -4.05 2.91
CA LEU A 103 3.27 -3.20 4.10
C LEU A 103 4.26 -2.04 4.07
N ALA A 104 5.56 -2.32 3.93
CA ALA A 104 6.60 -1.29 3.87
C ALA A 104 6.52 -0.40 2.62
N LYS A 105 6.02 -0.92 1.48
CA LYS A 105 5.76 -0.09 0.30
C LYS A 105 4.64 0.92 0.54
N PHE A 106 3.60 0.53 1.28
CA PHE A 106 2.44 1.38 1.52
C PHE A 106 2.69 2.36 2.67
N PHE A 107 3.20 1.87 3.81
CA PHE A 107 3.55 2.66 4.99
C PHE A 107 5.02 3.08 4.91
N ASN A 108 5.23 4.31 4.48
CA ASN A 108 6.54 4.93 4.27
C ASN A 108 6.54 6.37 4.81
N GLU A 109 7.53 7.19 4.48
CA GLU A 109 7.64 8.56 5.01
C GLU A 109 6.38 9.42 4.86
N GLY A 110 5.49 9.11 3.90
CA GLY A 110 4.22 9.83 3.71
C GLY A 110 2.98 9.17 4.35
N ARG A 111 3.11 7.97 4.95
CA ARG A 111 1.99 7.24 5.58
C ARG A 111 2.49 6.46 6.80
N SER A 112 2.21 6.99 7.98
CA SER A 112 2.48 6.29 9.24
C SER A 112 1.48 5.16 9.51
N LEU A 113 1.92 4.11 10.19
CA LEU A 113 1.07 3.04 10.72
C LEU A 113 0.56 3.37 12.14
N ASP A 114 0.93 4.52 12.70
CA ASP A 114 0.49 4.94 14.04
C ASP A 114 -1.04 4.97 14.14
N GLY A 115 -1.59 4.47 15.24
CA GLY A 115 -3.03 4.34 15.46
C GLY A 115 -3.73 3.28 14.60
N ILE A 116 -3.01 2.61 13.68
CA ILE A 116 -3.58 1.59 12.79
C ILE A 116 -3.03 0.22 13.18
N PRO A 117 -3.88 -0.76 13.57
CA PRO A 117 -3.42 -2.11 13.86
C PRO A 117 -2.66 -2.72 12.67
N VAL A 118 -1.53 -3.40 12.91
CA VAL A 118 -0.74 -4.08 11.86
C VAL A 118 -1.59 -4.96 10.93
N SER A 119 -2.57 -5.67 11.49
CA SER A 119 -3.51 -6.50 10.73
C SER A 119 -4.33 -5.68 9.73
N ALA A 120 -4.79 -4.49 10.10
CA ALA A 120 -5.43 -3.55 9.19
C ALA A 120 -4.43 -2.98 8.18
N GLY A 121 -3.19 -2.71 8.61
CA GLY A 121 -2.10 -2.32 7.72
C GLY A 121 -1.88 -3.32 6.58
N TYR A 122 -1.85 -4.62 6.89
CA TYR A 122 -1.76 -5.68 5.87
C TYR A 122 -2.95 -5.68 4.90
N LEU A 123 -4.16 -5.39 5.39
CA LEU A 123 -5.34 -5.30 4.53
C LEU A 123 -5.22 -4.10 3.58
N LEU A 124 -4.80 -2.93 4.07
CA LEU A 124 -4.62 -1.73 3.24
C LEU A 124 -3.53 -1.93 2.19
N ALA A 125 -2.41 -2.49 2.60
CA ALA A 125 -1.27 -2.75 1.73
C ALA A 125 -1.50 -3.88 0.71
N ALA A 126 -2.59 -4.63 0.82
CA ALA A 126 -2.88 -5.75 -0.08
C ALA A 126 -2.96 -5.27 -1.54
N PRO A 127 -2.37 -5.99 -2.51
CA PRO A 127 -2.37 -5.58 -3.92
C PRO A 127 -3.77 -5.33 -4.50
N GLY A 128 -4.77 -6.12 -4.08
CA GLY A 128 -6.16 -5.95 -4.51
C GLY A 128 -6.85 -4.68 -4.00
N ASN A 129 -6.22 -3.95 -3.08
CA ASN A 129 -6.74 -2.71 -2.51
C ASN A 129 -5.95 -1.47 -2.98
N LYS A 130 -4.99 -1.62 -3.89
CA LYS A 130 -4.06 -0.54 -4.31
C LYS A 130 -4.77 0.78 -4.68
N ASP A 131 -5.92 0.69 -5.35
CA ASP A 131 -6.65 1.86 -5.85
C ASP A 131 -7.50 2.56 -4.76
N ILE A 132 -7.84 1.86 -3.69
CA ILE A 132 -8.68 2.38 -2.59
C ILE A 132 -7.87 2.69 -1.33
N ALA A 133 -6.74 2.02 -1.13
CA ALA A 133 -5.96 2.10 0.08
C ALA A 133 -5.53 3.53 0.46
N PRO A 134 -5.10 4.41 -0.48
CA PRO A 134 -4.78 5.80 -0.12
C PRO A 134 -5.98 6.57 0.45
N LYS A 135 -7.17 6.40 -0.14
CA LYS A 135 -8.39 7.08 0.32
C LYS A 135 -8.82 6.58 1.70
N ILE A 136 -8.80 5.25 1.87
CA ILE A 136 -9.14 4.63 3.15
C ILE A 136 -8.15 5.08 4.23
N TYR A 137 -6.86 5.16 3.90
CA TYR A 137 -5.84 5.66 4.82
C TYR A 137 -6.14 7.08 5.29
N ASP A 138 -6.45 8.00 4.35
CA ASP A 138 -6.81 9.36 4.70
C ASP A 138 -8.06 9.46 5.59
N ASP A 139 -9.02 8.54 5.43
CA ASP A 139 -10.22 8.48 6.25
C ASP A 139 -9.97 7.98 7.69
N ILE A 140 -8.88 7.24 7.95
CA ILE A 140 -8.65 6.54 9.22
C ILE A 140 -7.40 7.00 9.99
N LYS A 141 -6.43 7.67 9.37
CA LYS A 141 -5.09 7.96 9.95
C LYS A 141 -5.07 8.77 11.26
N GLU A 142 -6.19 9.36 11.65
CA GLU A 142 -6.36 10.14 12.89
C GLU A 142 -7.51 9.61 13.75
N LYS A 143 -7.99 8.40 13.45
CA LYS A 143 -9.09 7.77 14.15
C LYS A 143 -8.60 6.48 14.77
N ASP A 144 -8.72 6.36 16.09
CA ASP A 144 -8.40 5.15 16.84
C ASP A 144 -9.47 4.06 16.63
N LEU A 145 -9.57 3.58 15.38
CA LEU A 145 -10.57 2.60 14.96
C LEU A 145 -10.13 1.18 15.27
N LYS A 146 -11.09 0.36 15.66
CA LYS A 146 -10.87 -1.08 15.81
C LYS A 146 -10.75 -1.75 14.44
N LEU A 147 -10.09 -2.90 14.42
CA LEU A 147 -9.89 -3.70 13.21
C LEU A 147 -11.20 -3.97 12.43
N GLU A 148 -12.30 -4.26 13.14
CA GLU A 148 -13.59 -4.54 12.50
C GLU A 148 -14.17 -3.32 11.79
N GLU A 149 -14.08 -2.12 12.40
CA GLU A 149 -14.53 -0.87 11.78
C GLU A 149 -13.72 -0.57 10.51
N ILE A 150 -12.40 -0.80 10.55
CA ILE A 150 -11.54 -0.64 9.37
C ILE A 150 -11.91 -1.64 8.27
N LYS A 151 -12.23 -2.89 8.62
CA LYS A 151 -12.71 -3.90 7.64
C LYS A 151 -14.03 -3.47 7.00
N GLU A 152 -14.95 -2.91 7.78
CA GLU A 152 -16.22 -2.38 7.27
C GLU A 152 -16.01 -1.24 6.28
N ILE A 153 -15.13 -0.29 6.60
CA ILE A 153 -14.75 0.81 5.69
C ILE A 153 -14.19 0.24 4.38
N ILE A 154 -13.22 -0.69 4.46
CA ILE A 154 -12.64 -1.35 3.28
C ILE A 154 -13.73 -2.01 2.43
N ASN A 155 -14.66 -2.72 3.06
CA ASN A 155 -15.77 -3.39 2.37
C ASN A 155 -16.76 -2.39 1.76
N GLY A 156 -16.99 -1.25 2.39
CA GLY A 156 -17.77 -0.13 1.84
C GLY A 156 -17.15 0.39 0.55
N TYR A 157 -15.85 0.66 0.55
CA TYR A 157 -15.10 1.09 -0.63
C TYR A 157 -15.14 0.04 -1.76
N LYS A 158 -14.92 -1.24 -1.44
CA LYS A 158 -15.01 -2.34 -2.43
C LYS A 158 -16.42 -2.47 -3.00
N SER A 159 -17.44 -2.37 -2.16
CA SER A 159 -18.84 -2.45 -2.58
C SER A 159 -19.20 -1.29 -3.49
N ASN A 160 -18.73 -0.07 -3.17
CA ASN A 160 -18.94 1.11 -4.01
C ASN A 160 -18.20 1.00 -5.34
N LEU A 161 -16.97 0.49 -5.38
CA LEU A 161 -16.32 0.13 -6.65
C LEU A 161 -17.13 -0.89 -7.44
N SER A 162 -17.60 -1.95 -6.78
CA SER A 162 -18.42 -2.98 -7.44
C SER A 162 -19.74 -2.40 -7.95
N LYS A 163 -20.34 -1.43 -7.24
CA LYS A 163 -21.54 -0.71 -7.65
C LYS A 163 -21.25 0.22 -8.81
N THR A 164 -20.19 1.03 -8.79
CA THR A 164 -19.80 1.88 -9.94
C THR A 164 -19.47 1.04 -11.18
N VAL A 165 -18.84 -0.13 -11.00
CA VAL A 165 -18.61 -1.12 -12.06
C VAL A 165 -19.92 -1.78 -12.49
N LYS A 166 -20.88 -2.03 -11.58
CA LYS A 166 -22.21 -2.57 -11.89
C LYS A 166 -23.15 -1.54 -12.52
N THR A 167 -23.07 -0.25 -12.19
CA THR A 167 -23.84 0.83 -12.83
C THR A 167 -23.29 1.11 -14.23
N LYS A 168 -21.97 0.92 -14.45
CA LYS A 168 -21.39 0.81 -15.79
C LYS A 168 -21.71 -0.51 -16.51
N LYS A 169 -21.86 -1.64 -15.80
CA LYS A 169 -22.18 -2.97 -16.38
C LYS A 169 -23.67 -3.27 -16.56
N LYS A 170 -24.60 -2.56 -15.91
CA LYS A 170 -26.05 -2.78 -16.08
C LYS A 170 -26.61 -2.22 -17.40
N LYS A 171 -25.81 -1.47 -18.17
CA LYS A 171 -26.09 -1.18 -19.59
C LYS A 171 -25.47 -2.21 -20.57
N ASN A 172 -24.54 -3.05 -20.14
CA ASN A 172 -23.67 -3.81 -21.06
C ASN A 172 -23.57 -5.31 -20.73
N LYS A 173 -24.70 -6.02 -20.62
CA LYS A 173 -24.68 -7.50 -20.65
C LYS A 173 -25.19 -8.10 -21.96
N ASN A 174 -25.95 -7.34 -22.76
CA ASN A 174 -26.28 -7.70 -24.15
C ASN A 174 -25.35 -7.02 -25.18
N ASN A 175 -24.73 -5.89 -24.82
CA ASN A 175 -23.85 -5.15 -25.72
C ASN A 175 -22.46 -5.76 -25.86
N SER A 176 -21.90 -6.50 -24.90
CA SER A 176 -20.50 -6.97 -25.04
C SER A 176 -20.28 -7.97 -26.17
N LYS A 177 -21.34 -8.68 -26.60
CA LYS A 177 -21.27 -9.57 -27.77
C LYS A 177 -21.42 -8.76 -29.06
N LEU A 178 -22.41 -7.87 -29.13
CA LEU A 178 -22.59 -6.97 -30.26
C LEU A 178 -21.37 -6.07 -30.48
N ASP A 179 -20.81 -5.49 -29.42
CA ASP A 179 -19.63 -4.64 -29.46
C ASP A 179 -18.40 -5.42 -29.97
N ASN A 180 -18.24 -6.68 -29.55
CA ASN A 180 -17.17 -7.55 -30.06
C ASN A 180 -17.39 -7.94 -31.54
N ASP A 181 -18.63 -8.22 -31.93
CA ASP A 181 -18.98 -8.55 -33.32
C ASP A 181 -18.80 -7.33 -34.25
N VAL A 182 -19.17 -6.13 -33.76
CA VAL A 182 -18.95 -4.86 -34.45
C VAL A 182 -17.46 -4.55 -34.57
N LEU A 183 -16.67 -4.73 -33.51
CA LEU A 183 -15.21 -4.54 -33.58
C LEU A 183 -14.56 -5.52 -34.56
N ALA A 184 -14.95 -6.79 -34.53
CA ALA A 184 -14.44 -7.79 -35.47
C ALA A 184 -14.80 -7.42 -36.93
N PHE A 185 -16.00 -6.92 -37.17
CA PHE A 185 -16.43 -6.47 -38.49
C PHE A 185 -15.68 -5.22 -38.97
N VAL A 186 -15.48 -4.23 -38.07
CA VAL A 186 -14.71 -3.01 -38.37
C VAL A 186 -13.26 -3.36 -38.69
N SER A 187 -12.62 -4.23 -37.92
CA SER A 187 -11.27 -4.73 -38.21
C SER A 187 -11.20 -5.40 -39.58
N ASN A 188 -12.17 -6.24 -39.93
CA ASN A 188 -12.21 -6.89 -41.24
C ASN A 188 -12.39 -5.89 -42.39
N LEU A 189 -13.23 -4.86 -42.22
CA LEU A 189 -13.40 -3.80 -43.22
C LEU A 189 -12.10 -3.02 -43.44
N LEU A 190 -11.42 -2.62 -42.36
CA LEU A 190 -10.18 -1.85 -42.44
C LEU A 190 -9.03 -2.67 -43.02
N GLU A 191 -8.89 -3.93 -42.61
CA GLU A 191 -7.75 -4.77 -42.99
C GLU A 191 -7.90 -5.47 -44.34
N LYS A 192 -9.14 -5.65 -44.84
CA LYS A 192 -9.37 -6.37 -46.10
C LYS A 192 -10.07 -5.55 -47.17
N THR A 193 -11.10 -4.78 -46.81
CA THR A 193 -11.94 -4.08 -47.79
C THR A 193 -11.38 -2.70 -48.13
N PHE A 194 -10.86 -1.98 -47.14
CA PHE A 194 -10.31 -0.63 -47.29
C PHE A 194 -8.78 -0.60 -47.37
N ILE A 195 -8.13 -1.75 -47.55
CA ILE A 195 -6.67 -1.83 -47.67
C ILE A 195 -6.18 -0.93 -48.83
N GLY A 196 -5.26 -0.01 -48.52
CA GLY A 196 -4.72 0.94 -49.49
C GLY A 196 -5.66 2.08 -49.92
N LYS A 197 -6.82 2.25 -49.26
CA LYS A 197 -7.71 3.40 -49.49
C LYS A 197 -7.35 4.56 -48.54
N SER A 198 -7.65 5.78 -48.97
CA SER A 198 -7.42 6.97 -48.15
C SER A 198 -8.51 7.13 -47.09
N ASP A 199 -8.16 7.74 -45.96
CA ASP A 199 -9.08 8.01 -44.86
C ASP A 199 -10.30 8.82 -45.31
N ALA A 200 -10.11 9.77 -46.23
CA ALA A 200 -11.19 10.56 -46.82
C ALA A 200 -12.20 9.70 -47.59
N PHE A 201 -11.72 8.69 -48.34
CA PHE A 201 -12.60 7.76 -49.05
C PHE A 201 -13.36 6.86 -48.08
N ILE A 202 -12.68 6.31 -47.06
CA ILE A 202 -13.28 5.45 -46.05
C ILE A 202 -14.37 6.20 -45.29
N THR A 203 -14.08 7.43 -44.88
CA THR A 203 -15.03 8.30 -44.16
C THR A 203 -16.27 8.59 -45.01
N ALA A 204 -16.10 8.98 -46.28
CA ALA A 204 -17.21 9.24 -47.18
C ALA A 204 -18.11 8.01 -47.41
N VAL A 205 -17.52 6.82 -47.53
CA VAL A 205 -18.27 5.56 -47.69
C VAL A 205 -19.09 5.23 -46.44
N LEU A 206 -18.50 5.38 -45.25
CA LEU A 206 -19.19 5.11 -43.98
C LEU A 206 -20.32 6.13 -43.71
N GLU A 207 -20.10 7.40 -44.03
CA GLU A 207 -21.11 8.46 -43.93
C GLU A 207 -22.29 8.21 -44.88
N GLU A 208 -22.02 7.83 -46.13
CA GLU A 208 -23.06 7.53 -47.11
C GLU A 208 -23.83 6.26 -46.74
N ALA A 209 -23.15 5.22 -46.23
CA ALA A 209 -23.79 4.03 -45.70
C ALA A 209 -24.74 4.36 -44.55
N LEU A 210 -24.32 5.22 -43.61
CA LEU A 210 -25.16 5.69 -42.52
C LEU A 210 -26.35 6.53 -43.02
N ARG A 211 -26.17 7.33 -44.08
CA ARG A 211 -27.24 8.12 -44.71
C ARG A 211 -28.31 7.21 -45.33
N ILE A 212 -27.89 6.20 -46.10
CA ILE A 212 -28.80 5.23 -46.72
C ILE A 212 -29.57 4.45 -45.65
N LEU A 213 -28.90 4.07 -44.56
CA LEU A 213 -29.50 3.29 -43.46
C LEU A 213 -30.55 4.09 -42.68
N LYS A 214 -30.44 5.43 -42.65
CA LYS A 214 -31.44 6.33 -42.04
C LYS A 214 -32.67 6.60 -42.91
N ILE A 215 -32.56 6.38 -44.22
CA ILE A 215 -33.67 6.55 -45.18
C ILE A 215 -34.51 5.26 -45.28
N ARG A 216 -33.97 4.13 -44.82
CA ARG A 216 -34.60 2.82 -44.82
C ARG A 216 -35.44 2.59 -43.57
#